data_AF-A0A965RF16-F1
#
_entry.id   AF-A0A965RF16-F1
#
_cell.length_a   1.000
_cell.length_b   1.000
_cell.length_c   1.000
_cell.angle_alpha   90.00
_cell.angle_beta   90.00
_cell.angle_gamma   90.00
#
_symmetry.space_group_name_H-M   'P 1'
#
loop_
_entity.id
_entity.type
_entity.pdbx_description
1 polymer ?
#
loop_
_entity_poly.entity_id
_entity_poly.type
_entity_poly.pdbx_seq_one_letter_code
_entity_poly.pdbx_strand_id
1 'polypeptide(L)'
;MFKLFSALFALIFLVCAGLQWNDPDPYLWICLYGLAALSCVLALVNRPAKRFNLGLMAMYGVYAVYLFVTEDGVWSWMVDHQFDSLTQSMMATAPWIENTREFGGLFIMLIVCAVNVLVQRQSSGQGMQFRRLIWR
;
A
#
# COMPACT_ATOMS: atom_id res chain seq x y z
N MET A 1 6.22 -13.20 -14.54
CA MET A 1 5.77 -11.78 -14.53
C MET A 1 5.31 -11.33 -13.14
N PHE A 2 4.32 -11.97 -12.51
CA PHE A 2 3.83 -11.55 -11.18
C PHE A 2 4.87 -11.57 -10.04
N LYS A 3 5.80 -12.54 -10.06
CA LYS A 3 6.92 -12.54 -9.11
C LYS A 3 7.86 -11.34 -9.29
N LEU A 4 8.13 -10.92 -10.53
CA LEU A 4 8.93 -9.72 -10.78
C LEU A 4 8.23 -8.46 -10.26
N PHE A 5 6.92 -8.34 -10.48
CA PHE A 5 6.10 -7.27 -9.90
C PHE A 5 6.21 -7.26 -8.36
N SER A 6 6.04 -8.42 -7.72
CA SER A 6 6.10 -8.52 -6.25
C SER A 6 7.51 -8.18 -5.72
N ALA A 7 8.58 -8.61 -6.40
CA ALA A 7 9.95 -8.27 -6.02
C ALA A 7 10.25 -6.78 -6.15
N LEU A 8 9.82 -6.17 -7.26
CA LEU A 8 10.02 -4.75 -7.50
C LEU A 8 9.28 -3.90 -6.45
N PHE A 9 8.02 -4.21 -6.16
CA PHE A 9 7.25 -3.47 -5.15
C PHE A 9 7.75 -3.73 -3.73
N ALA A 10 8.20 -4.95 -3.41
CA ALA A 10 8.85 -5.21 -2.12
C ALA A 10 10.09 -4.31 -1.94
N LEU A 11 10.95 -4.21 -2.96
CA LEU A 11 12.14 -3.36 -2.91
C LEU A 11 11.77 -1.89 -2.79
N ILE A 12 10.80 -1.41 -3.59
CA ILE A 12 10.33 -0.01 -3.53
C ILE A 12 9.81 0.32 -2.12
N PHE A 13 8.97 -0.53 -1.52
CA PHE A 13 8.45 -0.27 -0.18
C PHE A 13 9.55 -0.28 0.89
N LEU A 14 10.56 -1.14 0.76
CA LEU A 14 11.72 -1.10 1.66
C LEU A 14 12.53 0.19 1.51
N VAL A 15 12.71 0.69 0.28
CA VAL A 15 13.34 1.99 0.03
C VAL A 15 12.50 3.12 0.62
N CYS A 16 11.18 3.13 0.41
CA CYS A 16 10.28 4.12 1.01
C CYS A 16 10.35 4.11 2.54
N ALA A 17 10.37 2.92 3.17
CA ALA A 17 10.58 2.80 4.61
C ALA A 17 11.92 3.40 5.04
N GLY A 18 12.98 3.20 4.27
CA GLY A 18 14.30 3.80 4.55
C GLY A 18 14.32 5.32 4.42
N LEU A 19 13.54 5.90 3.51
CA LEU A 19 13.45 7.36 3.32
C LEU A 19 12.66 8.05 4.44
N GLN A 20 11.82 7.30 5.13
CA GLN A 20 10.88 7.81 6.12
C GLN A 20 11.53 8.27 7.43
N TRP A 21 12.82 7.98 7.65
CA TRP A 21 13.56 8.48 8.81
C TRP A 21 13.66 10.01 8.87
N ASN A 22 13.39 10.69 7.76
CA ASN A 22 13.35 12.15 7.67
C ASN A 22 11.99 12.77 8.03
N ASP A 23 10.95 11.97 8.22
CA ASP A 23 9.59 12.45 8.50
C ASP A 23 9.36 12.57 10.03
N PRO A 24 8.39 13.40 10.48
CA PRO A 24 8.09 13.62 11.89
C PRO A 24 7.62 12.35 12.62
N ASP A 25 6.90 11.46 11.93
CA ASP A 25 6.36 10.20 12.48
C ASP A 25 6.93 8.94 11.77
N PRO A 26 8.26 8.70 11.85
CA PRO A 26 8.95 7.73 11.00
C PRO A 26 8.50 6.30 11.30
N TYR A 27 8.29 5.95 12.58
CA TYR A 27 8.04 4.58 13.01
C TYR A 27 6.72 4.02 12.48
N LEU A 28 5.66 4.83 12.43
CA LEU A 28 4.36 4.42 11.93
C LEU A 28 4.48 4.03 10.46
N TRP A 29 5.05 4.92 9.66
CA TRP A 29 5.19 4.73 8.22
C TRP A 29 6.18 3.64 7.83
N ILE A 30 7.29 3.50 8.56
CA ILE A 30 8.21 2.36 8.40
C ILE A 30 7.46 1.04 8.62
N CYS A 31 6.60 0.97 9.65
CA CYS A 31 5.79 -0.22 9.91
C CYS A 31 4.80 -0.50 8.77
N LEU A 32 4.10 0.52 8.27
CA LEU A 32 3.12 0.38 7.18
C LEU A 32 3.78 -0.10 5.88
N TYR A 33 4.87 0.56 5.47
CA TYR A 33 5.64 0.12 4.30
C TYR A 33 6.25 -1.27 4.51
N GLY A 34 6.71 -1.60 5.71
CA GLY A 34 7.21 -2.93 6.06
C GLY A 34 6.14 -4.02 5.93
N LEU A 35 4.91 -3.76 6.36
CA LEU A 35 3.78 -4.68 6.18
C LEU A 35 3.40 -4.87 4.71
N ALA A 36 3.46 -3.79 3.91
CA ALA A 36 3.25 -3.86 2.47
C ALA A 36 4.37 -4.67 1.77
N ALA A 37 5.63 -4.45 2.14
CA ALA A 37 6.76 -5.24 1.66
C ALA A 37 6.62 -6.72 2.05
N LEU A 38 6.18 -7.02 3.28
CA LEU A 38 5.90 -8.37 3.73
C LEU A 38 4.82 -9.05 2.90
N SER A 39 3.74 -8.34 2.54
CA SER A 39 2.72 -8.85 1.63
C SER A 39 3.33 -9.30 0.29
N CYS A 40 4.19 -8.47 -0.30
CA CYS A 40 4.90 -8.79 -1.54
C CYS A 40 5.85 -9.98 -1.38
N VAL A 41 6.58 -10.08 -0.26
CA VAL A 41 7.46 -11.23 0.02
C VAL A 41 6.66 -12.52 0.16
N LEU A 42 5.51 -12.49 0.84
CA LEU A 42 4.62 -13.66 0.95
C LEU A 42 4.12 -14.12 -0.43
N ALA A 43 3.84 -13.16 -1.33
CA ALA A 43 3.50 -13.45 -2.72
C ALA A 43 4.67 -14.09 -3.49
N LEU A 44 5.92 -13.66 -3.23
CA LEU A 44 7.12 -14.24 -3.85
C LEU A 44 7.36 -15.70 -3.46
N VAL A 45 7.19 -16.01 -2.18
CA VAL A 45 7.36 -17.38 -1.64
C VAL A 45 6.13 -18.26 -1.87
N ASN A 46 5.16 -17.80 -2.69
CA ASN A 46 3.91 -18.50 -3.00
C ASN A 46 3.10 -18.90 -1.74
N ARG A 47 3.22 -18.14 -0.64
CA ARG A 47 2.45 -18.40 0.59
C ARG A 47 1.09 -17.71 0.48
N PRO A 48 -0.03 -18.44 0.59
CA PRO A 48 -1.35 -17.84 0.52
C PRO A 48 -1.58 -16.94 1.73
N ALA A 49 -1.72 -15.65 1.50
CA ALA A 49 -1.83 -14.62 2.54
C ALA A 49 -3.08 -13.76 2.34
N LYS A 50 -4.16 -14.35 1.82
CA LYS A 50 -5.39 -13.62 1.49
C LYS A 50 -5.98 -12.87 2.69
N ARG A 51 -6.12 -13.54 3.84
CA ARG A 51 -6.68 -12.93 5.06
C ARG A 51 -5.81 -11.77 5.56
N PHE A 52 -4.49 -11.96 5.53
CA PHE A 52 -3.52 -10.93 5.89
C PHE A 52 -3.65 -9.70 4.97
N ASN A 53 -3.68 -9.91 3.65
CA ASN A 53 -3.86 -8.83 2.69
C ASN A 53 -5.19 -8.09 2.83
N LEU A 54 -6.29 -8.80 3.12
CA LEU A 54 -7.58 -8.16 3.38
C LEU A 54 -7.55 -7.30 4.66
N GLY A 55 -6.86 -7.77 5.70
CA GLY A 55 -6.63 -6.99 6.91
C GLY A 55 -5.81 -5.72 6.65
N LEU A 56 -4.74 -5.83 5.85
CA LEU A 56 -3.95 -4.67 5.44
C LEU A 56 -4.78 -3.69 4.61
N MET A 57 -5.59 -4.17 3.66
CA MET A 57 -6.46 -3.31 2.86
C MET A 57 -7.48 -2.55 3.72
N ALA A 58 -8.06 -3.21 4.72
CA ALA A 58 -8.98 -2.56 5.66
C ALA A 58 -8.26 -1.50 6.49
N MET A 59 -7.09 -1.82 7.03
CA MET A 59 -6.26 -0.89 7.80
C MET A 59 -5.87 0.35 6.97
N TYR A 60 -5.27 0.13 5.80
CA TYR A 60 -4.83 1.21 4.91
C TYR A 60 -6.02 2.02 4.40
N GLY A 61 -7.15 1.38 4.11
CA GLY A 61 -8.37 2.06 3.68
C GLY A 61 -8.96 2.97 4.75
N VAL A 62 -9.06 2.48 6.00
CA VAL A 62 -9.53 3.29 7.13
C VAL A 62 -8.62 4.49 7.34
N TYR A 63 -7.29 4.28 7.31
CA TYR A 63 -6.34 5.38 7.53
C TYR A 63 -6.32 6.38 6.36
N ALA A 64 -6.48 5.90 5.12
CA ALA A 64 -6.59 6.77 3.96
C ALA A 64 -7.86 7.64 4.02
N VAL A 65 -8.99 7.08 4.46
CA VAL A 65 -10.21 7.87 4.67
C VAL A 65 -10.01 8.93 5.77
N TYR A 66 -9.30 8.60 6.84
CA TYR A 66 -8.96 9.56 7.90
C TYR A 66 -8.12 10.73 7.35
N LEU A 67 -7.03 10.45 6.61
CA LEU A 67 -6.19 11.49 6.00
C LEU A 67 -6.91 12.29 4.89
N PHE A 68 -7.95 11.71 4.28
CA PHE A 68 -8.75 12.41 3.27
C PHE A 68 -9.65 13.48 3.90
N VAL A 69 -10.21 13.20 5.09
CA VAL A 69 -11.25 14.02 5.74
C VAL A 69 -10.69 14.94 6.84
N THR A 70 -9.46 14.73 7.30
CA THR A 70 -8.81 15.60 8.29
C THR A 70 -8.75 17.06 7.82
N GLU A 71 -8.66 18.02 8.75
CA GLU A 71 -8.74 19.46 8.46
C GLU A 71 -7.66 19.89 7.45
N ASP A 72 -6.42 19.42 7.60
CA ASP A 72 -5.34 19.61 6.61
C ASP A 72 -5.21 18.40 5.68
N GLY A 73 -6.33 17.77 5.32
CA GLY A 73 -6.36 16.55 4.52
C GLY A 73 -6.29 16.82 3.02
N VAL A 74 -6.41 15.74 2.24
CA VAL A 74 -6.47 15.82 0.76
C VAL A 74 -7.60 16.75 0.31
N TRP A 75 -8.74 16.76 1.02
CA TRP A 75 -9.85 17.64 0.70
C TRP A 75 -9.50 19.12 0.83
N SER A 76 -8.87 19.53 1.94
CA SER A 76 -8.44 20.92 2.12
C SER A 76 -7.33 21.32 1.15
N TRP A 77 -6.42 20.40 0.81
CA TRP A 77 -5.42 20.65 -0.24
C TRP A 77 -6.08 20.96 -1.60
N MET A 78 -7.14 20.23 -1.97
CA MET A 78 -7.86 20.45 -3.23
C MET A 78 -8.71 21.72 -3.23
N VAL A 79 -9.40 22.01 -2.13
CA VAL A 79 -10.41 23.07 -2.06
C VAL A 79 -9.80 24.40 -1.63
N ASP A 80 -9.00 24.39 -0.56
CA ASP A 80 -8.50 25.61 0.07
C ASP A 80 -7.12 26.02 -0.47
N HIS A 81 -6.33 25.06 -0.93
CA HIS A 81 -4.94 25.27 -1.37
C HIS A 81 -4.70 25.08 -2.87
N GLN A 82 -5.78 25.07 -3.67
CA GLN A 82 -5.73 25.16 -5.15
C GLN A 82 -4.75 24.19 -5.85
N PHE A 83 -4.56 22.98 -5.32
CA PHE A 83 -3.58 22.02 -5.84
C PHE A 83 -2.13 22.51 -5.81
N ASP A 84 -1.72 23.13 -4.70
CA ASP A 84 -0.32 23.43 -4.44
C ASP A 84 0.59 22.24 -4.76
N SER A 85 1.75 22.53 -5.36
CA SER A 85 2.64 21.48 -5.86
C SER A 85 3.11 20.53 -4.75
N LEU A 86 2.82 19.25 -4.92
CA LEU A 86 3.21 18.17 -3.99
C LEU A 86 4.72 17.85 -4.00
N THR A 87 5.48 18.51 -4.87
CA THR A 87 6.94 18.34 -5.03
C THR A 87 7.75 19.43 -4.33
N GLN A 88 7.10 20.29 -3.54
CA GLN A 88 7.80 21.27 -2.72
C GLN A 88 8.72 20.59 -1.70
N SER A 89 9.76 21.32 -1.26
CA SER A 89 10.81 20.78 -0.40
C SER A 89 10.26 20.16 0.88
N MET A 90 10.92 19.12 1.42
CA MET A 90 10.57 18.49 2.71
C MET A 90 10.61 19.43 3.94
N MET A 91 11.07 20.67 3.79
CA MET A 91 10.94 21.72 4.82
C MET A 91 9.69 22.61 4.63
N ALA A 92 8.81 22.29 3.68
CA ALA A 92 7.60 23.07 3.45
C ALA A 92 6.68 22.92 4.67
N THR A 93 6.51 24.02 5.38
CA THR A 93 5.79 24.23 6.64
C THR A 93 4.27 23.96 6.56
N ALA A 94 3.80 23.22 5.56
CA ALA A 94 2.41 23.06 5.14
C ALA A 94 1.90 21.63 5.42
N PRO A 95 1.15 21.41 6.52
CA PRO A 95 0.66 20.09 6.92
C PRO A 95 -0.15 19.36 5.84
N TRP A 96 -0.87 20.09 4.99
CA TRP A 96 -1.70 19.52 3.92
C TRP A 96 -0.92 18.86 2.79
N ILE A 97 0.31 19.31 2.52
CA ILE A 97 1.19 18.68 1.51
C ILE A 97 1.69 17.33 2.03
N GLU A 98 2.08 17.27 3.30
CA GLU A 98 2.55 16.06 3.96
C GLU A 98 1.43 15.00 4.04
N ASN A 99 0.27 15.37 4.58
CA ASN A 99 -0.90 14.49 4.66
C ASN A 99 -1.34 13.95 3.28
N THR A 100 -1.21 14.75 2.22
CA THR A 100 -1.54 14.33 0.85
C THR A 100 -0.50 13.35 0.29
N ARG A 101 0.79 13.55 0.59
CA ARG A 101 1.86 12.60 0.21
C ARG A 101 1.71 11.27 0.92
N GLU A 102 1.42 11.31 2.21
CA GLU A 102 1.12 10.18 3.07
C GLU A 102 -0.08 9.36 2.56
N PHE A 103 -1.18 10.05 2.21
CA PHE A 103 -2.34 9.44 1.56
C PHE A 103 -1.96 8.73 0.26
N GLY A 104 -1.12 9.34 -0.58
CA GLY A 104 -0.61 8.72 -1.80
C GLY A 104 0.14 7.41 -1.54
N GLY A 105 0.95 7.36 -0.48
CA GLY A 105 1.63 6.14 -0.02
C GLY A 105 0.65 5.03 0.34
N LEU A 106 -0.37 5.33 1.16
CA LEU A 106 -1.44 4.39 1.53
C LEU A 106 -2.20 3.86 0.32
N PHE A 107 -2.50 4.74 -0.63
CA PHE A 107 -3.23 4.37 -1.84
C PHE A 107 -2.45 3.36 -2.70
N ILE A 108 -1.14 3.59 -2.89
CA ILE A 108 -0.27 2.65 -3.62
C ILE A 108 -0.20 1.30 -2.87
N MET A 109 0.00 1.33 -1.54
CA MET A 109 0.03 0.11 -0.73
C MET A 109 -1.28 -0.69 -0.84
N LEU A 110 -2.43 -0.02 -0.86
CA LEU A 110 -3.75 -0.63 -1.00
C LEU A 110 -3.91 -1.31 -2.37
N ILE A 111 -3.52 -0.64 -3.45
CA ILE A 111 -3.55 -1.20 -4.81
C ILE A 111 -2.68 -2.47 -4.89
N VAL A 112 -1.46 -2.43 -4.36
CA VAL A 112 -0.54 -3.58 -4.43
C VAL A 112 -1.10 -4.78 -3.64
N CYS A 113 -1.65 -4.55 -2.44
CA CYS A 113 -2.34 -5.59 -1.67
C CYS A 113 -3.55 -6.17 -2.44
N ALA A 114 -4.34 -5.33 -3.10
CA ALA A 114 -5.47 -5.78 -3.91
C ALA A 114 -5.02 -6.66 -5.08
N VAL A 115 -3.98 -6.24 -5.82
CA VAL A 115 -3.39 -7.04 -6.90
C VAL A 115 -2.89 -8.39 -6.38
N ASN A 116 -2.21 -8.41 -5.22
CA ASN A 116 -1.73 -9.65 -4.61
C ASN A 116 -2.88 -10.63 -4.28
N VAL A 117 -4.02 -10.12 -3.78
CA VAL A 117 -5.21 -10.95 -3.53
C VAL A 117 -5.81 -11.48 -4.83
N LEU A 118 -5.96 -10.64 -5.85
CA LEU A 118 -6.56 -11.03 -7.12
C LEU A 118 -5.77 -12.14 -7.81
N VAL A 119 -4.43 -12.05 -7.82
CA VAL A 119 -3.57 -13.06 -8.44
C VAL A 119 -3.54 -14.37 -7.65
N GLN A 120 -3.56 -14.30 -6.31
CA GLN A 120 -3.67 -15.51 -5.47
C GLN A 120 -5.01 -16.25 -5.67
N ARG A 121 -6.11 -15.52 -5.93
CA ARG A 121 -7.41 -16.14 -6.24
C ARG A 121 -7.38 -16.95 -7.54
N GLN A 122 -6.73 -16.43 -8.58
CA GLN A 122 -6.59 -17.13 -9.86
C GLN A 122 -5.76 -18.41 -9.72
N SER A 123 -4.69 -18.36 -8.92
CA SER A 123 -3.82 -19.52 -8.66
C SER A 123 -4.52 -20.62 -7.85
N SER A 124 -5.41 -20.25 -6.94
CA SER A 124 -6.15 -21.21 -6.09
C SER A 124 -7.31 -21.89 -6.85
N GLY A 125 -7.93 -21.19 -7.81
CA GLY A 125 -9.04 -21.73 -8.61
C GLY A 125 -8.63 -22.85 -9.57
N GLN A 126 -7.44 -22.75 -10.16
CA GLN A 126 -6.93 -23.76 -11.10
C GLN A 126 -6.63 -25.11 -10.43
N GLY A 127 -6.07 -25.09 -9.22
CA GLY A 127 -5.79 -26.32 -8.46
C GLY A 127 -7.05 -27.07 -8.00
N MET A 128 -8.15 -26.34 -7.73
CA MET A 128 -9.42 -26.95 -7.33
C MET A 128 -10.17 -27.57 -8.51
N GLN A 129 -10.06 -26.98 -9.71
CA GLN A 129 -10.68 -27.52 -10.91
C GLN A 129 -9.98 -28.79 -11.39
N PHE A 130 -8.64 -28.84 -11.31
CA PHE A 130 -7.86 -30.04 -11.65
C PHE A 130 -8.16 -31.22 -10.71
N ARG A 131 -8.30 -30.96 -9.40
CA ARG A 131 -8.75 -31.98 -8.44
C ARG A 131 -10.15 -32.51 -8.77
N ARG A 132 -11.10 -31.68 -9.21
CA ARG A 132 -12.43 -32.17 -9.61
C ARG A 132 -12.43 -32.99 -10.91
N LEU A 133 -11.43 -32.78 -11.76
CA LEU A 133 -11.26 -33.53 -13.02
C LEU A 133 -10.63 -34.91 -12.82
N ILE A 134 -9.76 -35.07 -11.81
CA ILE A 134 -9.14 -36.37 -11.49
C ILE A 134 -10.14 -37.35 -10.84
N TRP A 135 -11.15 -36.83 -10.14
CA TRP A 135 -12.15 -37.64 -9.42
C TRP A 135 -13.49 -37.75 -10.16
N ARG A 136 -13.49 -37.54 -11.48
CA ARG A 136 -14.61 -37.78 -12.39
C ARG A 136 -14.22 -38.85 -13.39
#